data_AF-A0A3B9F3D2-F1
#
_entry.id   AF-A0A3B9F3D2-F1
#
_cell.length_a   1.000
_cell.length_b   1.000
_cell.length_c   1.000
_cell.angle_alpha   90.00
_cell.angle_beta   90.00
_cell.angle_gamma   90.00
#
_symmetry.space_group_name_H-M   'P 1'
#
loop_
_entity.id
_entity.type
_entity.pdbx_description
1 polymer ?
#
loop_
_entity_poly.entity_id
_entity_poly.type
_entity_poly.pdbx_seq_one_letter_code
_entity_poly.pdbx_strand_id
1 'polypeptide(L)'
;MTKKKAQEKIEEKGEDKNVEQVTTDEQSDDLQTQLEEAQQSAKDNWDKALRAQAEMENLKRRNAKDLENAHKFALDGFVKALLEVKDSLTMGLKTANEEKATIEHIIEGLEMTDKVFLSTME
;
A
#
# COMPACT_ATOMS: atom_id res chain seq x y z
N MET A 1 65.26 -10.03 -76.76
CA MET A 1 63.87 -9.58 -76.95
C MET A 1 62.94 -10.50 -76.19
N THR A 2 62.07 -9.89 -75.37
CA THR A 2 60.69 -10.32 -75.04
C THR A 2 60.52 -11.69 -74.37
N LYS A 3 60.37 -11.75 -73.04
CA LYS A 3 59.14 -11.43 -72.25
C LYS A 3 58.05 -12.49 -72.45
N LYS A 4 57.38 -12.84 -71.32
CA LYS A 4 56.04 -13.44 -71.19
C LYS A 4 56.03 -14.93 -70.78
N LYS A 5 56.22 -15.20 -69.48
CA LYS A 5 55.60 -16.32 -68.76
C LYS A 5 55.69 -16.20 -67.22
N ALA A 6 55.69 -14.97 -66.72
CA ALA A 6 55.36 -14.68 -65.33
C ALA A 6 53.92 -14.13 -65.30
N GLN A 7 53.16 -14.50 -64.27
CA GLN A 7 51.74 -14.20 -64.01
C GLN A 7 50.75 -15.23 -64.54
N GLU A 8 50.39 -16.17 -63.66
CA GLU A 8 49.00 -16.57 -63.35
C GLU A 8 49.05 -17.66 -62.27
N LYS A 9 49.10 -17.23 -61.01
CA LYS A 9 48.73 -18.04 -59.82
C LYS A 9 48.88 -17.20 -58.55
N ILE A 10 48.04 -16.20 -58.39
CA ILE A 10 47.72 -15.61 -57.09
C ILE A 10 46.21 -15.32 -57.15
N GLU A 11 45.55 -15.49 -56.00
CA GLU A 11 44.14 -15.16 -55.72
C GLU A 11 43.15 -16.31 -55.90
N GLU A 12 43.01 -17.11 -54.83
CA GLU A 12 41.72 -17.55 -54.27
C GLU A 12 42.00 -18.46 -53.06
N LYS A 13 42.29 -17.87 -51.88
CA LYS A 13 42.18 -18.60 -50.60
C LYS A 13 42.23 -17.71 -49.34
N GLY A 14 41.70 -16.49 -49.43
CA GLY A 14 41.85 -15.49 -48.36
C GLY A 14 40.61 -15.11 -47.56
N GLU A 15 39.39 -15.24 -48.10
CA GLU A 15 38.28 -14.41 -47.58
C GLU A 15 37.26 -15.13 -46.68
N ASP A 16 37.18 -16.46 -46.68
CA ASP A 16 36.06 -17.16 -46.02
C ASP A 16 36.21 -17.33 -44.49
N LYS A 17 37.44 -17.35 -43.95
CA LYS A 17 37.68 -17.60 -42.52
C LYS A 17 37.58 -16.36 -41.63
N ASN A 18 37.69 -15.17 -42.21
CA ASN A 18 37.69 -13.91 -41.44
C ASN A 18 36.25 -13.48 -41.11
N VAL A 19 35.30 -13.74 -42.02
CA VAL A 19 33.90 -13.33 -41.86
C VAL A 19 33.18 -14.17 -40.78
N GLU A 20 33.39 -15.50 -40.76
CA GLU A 20 32.76 -16.38 -39.75
C GLU A 20 33.25 -16.15 -38.31
N GLN A 21 34.54 -15.80 -38.13
CA GLN A 21 35.07 -15.49 -36.79
C GLN A 21 34.58 -14.13 -36.26
N VAL A 22 34.50 -13.13 -37.13
CA VAL A 22 34.01 -11.79 -36.74
C VAL A 22 32.52 -11.80 -36.40
N THR A 23 31.70 -12.56 -37.13
CA THR A 23 30.26 -12.70 -36.81
C THR A 23 29.99 -13.48 -35.53
N THR A 24 30.85 -14.45 -35.20
CA THR A 24 30.68 -15.27 -33.98
C THR A 24 31.10 -14.49 -32.73
N ASP A 25 32.18 -13.70 -32.79
CA ASP A 25 32.59 -12.83 -31.69
C ASP A 25 31.58 -11.70 -31.44
N GLU A 26 31.07 -11.03 -32.50
CA GLU A 26 30.03 -9.98 -32.33
C GLU A 26 28.70 -10.52 -31.78
N GLN A 27 28.27 -11.72 -32.21
CA GLN A 27 27.08 -12.36 -31.63
C GLN A 27 27.30 -12.81 -30.18
N SER A 28 28.54 -13.20 -29.83
CA SER A 28 28.87 -13.54 -28.45
C SER A 28 28.87 -12.32 -27.53
N ASP A 29 29.39 -11.18 -27.98
CA ASP A 29 29.39 -9.91 -27.24
C ASP A 29 27.96 -9.34 -27.09
N ASP A 30 27.11 -9.45 -28.12
CA ASP A 30 25.69 -9.08 -28.04
C ASP A 30 24.94 -9.99 -27.04
N LEU A 31 25.18 -11.30 -27.08
CA LEU A 31 24.62 -12.23 -26.07
C LEU A 31 25.10 -11.91 -24.66
N GLN A 32 26.39 -11.59 -24.50
CA GLN A 32 26.98 -11.24 -23.21
C GLN A 32 26.33 -9.97 -22.64
N THR A 33 26.13 -8.97 -23.50
CA THR A 33 25.49 -7.69 -23.16
C THR A 33 24.02 -7.89 -22.77
N GLN A 34 23.27 -8.70 -23.52
CA GLN A 34 21.89 -9.05 -23.19
C GLN A 34 21.78 -9.84 -21.87
N LEU A 35 22.77 -10.70 -21.57
CA LEU A 35 22.82 -11.46 -20.33
C LEU A 35 23.08 -10.54 -19.13
N GLU A 36 23.99 -9.57 -19.28
CA GLU A 36 24.26 -8.54 -18.26
C GLU A 36 23.04 -7.63 -18.04
N GLU A 37 22.38 -7.17 -19.11
CA GLU A 37 21.14 -6.38 -18.99
C GLU A 37 20.02 -7.17 -18.32
N ALA A 38 19.83 -8.45 -18.68
CA ALA A 38 18.84 -9.31 -18.07
C ALA A 38 19.14 -9.55 -16.58
N GLN A 39 20.41 -9.75 -16.22
CA GLN A 39 20.82 -9.89 -14.82
C GLN A 39 20.62 -8.59 -14.04
N GLN A 40 20.92 -7.44 -14.64
CA GLN A 40 20.72 -6.14 -14.01
C GLN A 40 19.23 -5.86 -13.80
N SER A 41 18.39 -6.10 -14.81
CA SER A 41 16.94 -6.01 -14.70
C SER A 41 16.37 -6.97 -13.65
N ALA A 42 16.90 -8.20 -13.56
CA ALA A 42 16.52 -9.15 -12.53
C ALA A 42 16.86 -8.64 -11.12
N LYS A 43 18.05 -8.06 -10.92
CA LYS A 43 18.45 -7.44 -9.65
C LYS A 43 17.55 -6.25 -9.29
N ASP A 44 17.31 -5.34 -10.24
CA ASP A 44 16.47 -4.17 -10.02
C ASP A 44 15.03 -4.57 -9.66
N ASN A 45 14.49 -5.60 -10.30
CA ASN A 45 13.16 -6.13 -10.01
C ASN A 45 13.11 -6.86 -8.67
N TRP A 46 14.18 -7.58 -8.30
CA TRP A 46 14.30 -8.19 -6.99
C TRP A 46 14.28 -7.12 -5.90
N ASP A 47 15.05 -6.04 -6.05
CA ASP A 47 15.10 -4.94 -5.09
C ASP A 47 13.74 -4.25 -4.93
N LYS A 48 13.01 -4.06 -6.04
CA LYS A 48 11.63 -3.56 -6.02
C LYS A 48 10.70 -4.52 -5.28
N ALA A 49 10.81 -5.82 -5.52
CA ALA A 49 9.99 -6.84 -4.87
C ALA A 49 10.26 -6.89 -3.35
N LEU A 50 11.52 -6.82 -2.92
CA LEU A 50 11.86 -6.76 -1.50
C LEU A 50 11.30 -5.51 -0.84
N ARG A 51 11.43 -4.34 -1.49
CA ARG A 51 10.87 -3.09 -0.96
C ARG A 51 9.34 -3.18 -0.84
N ALA A 52 8.67 -3.70 -1.86
CA ALA A 52 7.22 -3.91 -1.84
C ALA A 52 6.80 -4.88 -0.72
N GLN A 53 7.56 -5.96 -0.49
CA GLN A 53 7.31 -6.89 0.61
C GLN A 53 7.46 -6.20 1.97
N ALA A 54 8.50 -5.39 2.16
CA ALA A 54 8.72 -4.65 3.39
C ALA A 54 7.60 -3.60 3.63
N GLU A 55 7.14 -2.91 2.58
CA GLU A 55 6.01 -1.99 2.66
C GLU A 55 4.72 -2.73 3.04
N MET A 56 4.47 -3.92 2.47
CA MET A 56 3.30 -4.73 2.79
C MET A 56 3.31 -5.21 4.24
N GLU A 57 4.47 -5.61 4.76
CA GLU A 57 4.60 -6.03 6.16
C GLU A 57 4.40 -4.85 7.13
N ASN A 58 4.94 -3.68 6.80
CA ASN A 58 4.69 -2.45 7.55
C ASN A 58 3.21 -2.05 7.54
N LEU A 59 2.55 -2.14 6.38
CA LEU A 59 1.12 -1.87 6.24
C LEU A 59 0.30 -2.86 7.08
N LYS A 60 0.62 -4.16 7.03
CA LYS A 60 -0.07 -5.19 7.82
C LYS A 60 0.04 -4.92 9.32
N ARG A 61 1.25 -4.57 9.80
CA ARG A 61 1.48 -4.21 11.20
C ARG A 61 0.69 -2.97 11.61
N ARG A 62 0.66 -1.94 10.75
CA ARG A 62 -0.11 -0.72 10.99
C ARG A 62 -1.61 -1.02 11.05
N ASN A 63 -2.12 -1.74 10.06
CA ASN A 63 -3.54 -2.08 9.99
C ASN A 63 -4.00 -2.93 11.19
N ALA A 64 -3.16 -3.86 11.67
CA ALA A 64 -3.45 -4.63 12.88
C ALA A 64 -3.62 -3.72 14.10
N LYS A 65 -2.74 -2.72 14.26
CA LYS A 65 -2.81 -1.74 15.34
C LYS A 65 -4.02 -0.81 15.19
N ASP A 66 -4.33 -0.39 13.97
CA ASP A 66 -5.49 0.47 13.70
C ASP A 66 -6.80 -0.30 13.97
N LEU A 67 -6.86 -1.59 13.63
CA LEU A 67 -7.99 -2.45 13.95
C LEU A 67 -8.16 -2.64 15.46
N GLU A 68 -7.07 -2.90 16.20
CA GLU A 68 -7.10 -3.01 17.66
C GLU A 68 -7.60 -1.69 18.29
N ASN A 69 -7.09 -0.56 17.83
CA ASN A 69 -7.54 0.76 18.30
C ASN A 69 -9.02 0.99 17.95
N ALA A 70 -9.46 0.66 16.74
CA ALA A 70 -10.84 0.77 16.34
C ALA A 70 -11.75 -0.06 17.27
N HIS A 71 -11.38 -1.29 17.61
CA HIS A 71 -12.13 -2.10 18.58
C HIS A 71 -12.11 -1.51 19.98
N LYS A 72 -10.94 -1.05 20.45
CA LYS A 72 -10.77 -0.50 21.79
C LYS A 72 -11.58 0.79 22.00
N PHE A 73 -11.67 1.62 20.96
CA PHE A 73 -12.33 2.93 21.02
C PHE A 73 -13.67 2.98 20.28
N ALA A 74 -14.17 1.86 19.74
CA ALA A 74 -15.44 1.78 19.01
C ALA A 74 -16.62 2.35 19.79
N LEU A 75 -16.62 2.14 21.10
CA LEU A 75 -17.71 2.55 21.99
C LEU A 75 -17.40 3.82 22.79
N ASP A 76 -16.20 4.40 22.67
CA ASP A 76 -15.79 5.52 23.53
C ASP A 76 -16.69 6.75 23.32
N GLY A 77 -17.04 7.06 22.06
CA GLY A 77 -17.99 8.12 21.74
C GLY A 77 -19.41 7.84 22.28
N PHE A 78 -19.90 6.61 22.08
CA PHE A 78 -21.22 6.19 22.55
C PHE A 78 -21.34 6.23 24.07
N VAL A 79 -20.33 5.72 24.79
CA VAL A 79 -20.29 5.73 26.25
C VAL A 79 -20.23 7.17 26.79
N LYS A 80 -19.48 8.07 26.13
CA LYS A 80 -19.46 9.49 26.49
C LYS A 80 -20.83 10.15 26.30
N ALA A 81 -21.50 9.91 25.19
CA ALA A 81 -22.86 10.43 24.96
C ALA A 81 -23.87 9.85 25.98
N LEU A 82 -23.71 8.59 26.40
CA LEU A 82 -24.56 8.00 27.44
C LEU A 82 -24.38 8.67 28.82
N LEU A 83 -23.22 9.28 29.10
CA LEU A 83 -23.04 10.09 30.31
C LEU A 83 -23.93 11.34 30.30
N GLU A 84 -24.12 11.96 29.14
CA GLU A 84 -24.99 13.13 29.00
C GLU A 84 -26.47 12.78 29.27
N VAL A 85 -26.90 11.59 28.82
CA VAL A 85 -28.22 11.04 29.14
C VAL A 85 -28.36 10.83 30.66
N LYS A 86 -27.35 10.23 31.30
CA LYS A 86 -27.32 10.00 32.75
C LYS A 86 -27.32 11.30 33.55
N ASP A 87 -26.67 12.35 33.06
CA ASP A 87 -26.68 13.67 33.71
C ASP A 87 -28.05 14.35 33.53
N SER A 88 -28.69 14.22 32.36
CA SER A 88 -30.06 14.68 32.13
C SER A 88 -31.08 13.98 33.05
N LEU A 89 -30.96 12.66 33.21
CA LEU A 89 -31.74 11.88 34.17
C LEU A 89 -31.53 12.34 35.62
N THR A 90 -30.28 12.61 36.00
CA THR A 90 -29.95 13.10 37.34
C THR A 90 -30.58 14.46 37.61
N MET A 91 -30.60 15.33 36.59
CA MET A 91 -31.26 16.64 36.68
C MET A 91 -32.78 16.49 36.81
N GLY A 92 -33.41 15.64 35.99
CA GLY A 92 -34.84 15.35 36.08
C GLY A 92 -35.26 14.79 37.44
N LEU A 93 -34.47 13.86 38.00
CA LEU A 93 -34.71 13.33 39.35
C LEU A 93 -34.57 14.39 40.44
N LYS A 94 -33.65 15.34 40.29
CA LYS A 94 -33.51 16.45 41.24
C LYS A 94 -34.75 17.33 41.21
N THR A 95 -35.21 17.73 40.02
CA THR A 95 -36.43 18.52 39.83
C THR A 95 -37.66 17.80 40.37
N ALA A 96 -37.78 16.49 40.17
CA ALA A 96 -38.90 15.69 40.68
C ALA A 96 -38.98 15.62 42.22
N ASN A 97 -37.84 15.79 42.91
CA ASN A 97 -37.76 15.78 44.38
C ASN A 97 -37.95 17.16 45.01
N GLU A 98 -38.13 18.22 44.23
CA GLU A 98 -38.41 19.55 44.77
C GLU A 98 -39.85 19.63 45.30
N GLU A 99 -40.06 20.36 46.41
CA GLU A 99 -41.38 20.47 47.05
C GLU A 99 -42.47 21.08 46.16
N LYS A 100 -42.07 21.76 45.07
CA LYS A 100 -42.97 22.39 44.08
C LYS A 100 -43.02 21.63 42.74
N ALA A 101 -42.45 20.43 42.67
CA ALA A 101 -42.48 19.63 41.46
C ALA A 101 -43.93 19.32 41.08
N THR A 102 -44.30 19.60 39.83
CA THR A 102 -45.58 19.20 39.27
C THR A 102 -45.35 18.02 38.34
N ILE A 103 -46.43 17.27 38.06
CA ILE A 103 -46.38 16.17 37.10
C ILE A 103 -45.93 16.68 35.72
N GLU A 104 -46.34 17.88 35.32
CA GLU A 104 -45.94 18.51 34.06
C GLU A 104 -44.42 18.75 33.98
N HIS A 105 -43.79 19.27 35.05
CA HIS A 105 -42.33 19.46 35.10
C HIS A 105 -41.57 18.12 34.97
N ILE A 106 -42.12 17.04 35.52
CA ILE A 106 -41.53 15.70 35.43
C ILE A 106 -41.65 15.16 34.00
N ILE A 107 -42.80 15.34 33.35
CA ILE A 107 -43.02 14.93 31.96
C ILE A 107 -42.07 15.68 31.02
N GLU A 108 -41.93 17.00 31.15
CA GLU A 108 -40.98 17.78 30.35
C GLU A 108 -39.53 17.30 30.54
N GLY A 109 -39.13 17.00 31.79
CA GLY A 109 -37.81 16.45 32.09
C GLY A 109 -37.55 15.09 31.43
N LEU A 110 -38.57 14.23 31.39
CA LEU A 110 -38.51 12.92 30.73
C LEU A 110 -38.45 13.08 29.20
N GLU A 111 -39.24 13.98 28.61
CA GLU A 111 -39.21 14.26 27.17
C GLU A 111 -37.85 14.81 26.71
N MET A 112 -37.25 15.71 27.50
CA MET A 112 -35.90 16.19 27.22
C MET A 112 -34.87 15.07 27.28
N THR A 113 -34.97 14.17 28.25
CA THR A 113 -34.06 13.02 28.38
C THR A 113 -34.23 12.05 27.22
N ASP A 114 -35.47 11.75 26.83
CA ASP A 114 -35.79 10.88 25.69
C ASP A 114 -35.20 11.43 24.39
N LYS A 115 -35.31 12.75 24.19
CA LYS A 115 -34.70 13.42 23.02
C LYS A 115 -33.17 13.29 22.99
N VAL A 116 -32.49 13.47 24.12
CA VAL A 116 -31.03 13.29 24.22
C VAL A 116 -30.64 11.82 23.99
N PHE A 117 -31.44 10.88 24.52
CA PHE A 117 -31.22 9.46 24.33
C PHE A 117 -31.38 9.03 22.87
N LEU A 118 -32.43 9.50 22.18
CA LEU A 118 -32.62 9.25 20.75
C LEU A 118 -31.47 9.84 19.92
N SER A 119 -31.05 11.06 20.21
CA SER A 119 -29.88 11.67 19.55
C SER A 119 -28.57 10.94 19.80
N THR A 120 -28.49 10.13 20.87
CA THR A 120 -27.31 9.30 21.19
C THR A 120 -27.35 7.95 20.47
N MET A 121 -28.53 7.49 20.06
CA MET A 121 -28.74 6.22 19.36
C MET A 121 -28.61 6.34 17.83
N GLU A 122 -28.71 7.56 17.29
CA GLU A 122 -28.45 7.92 15.88
C GLU A 122 -26.95 8.02 15.56
#